data_AF-A0A535WZB5-F1
#
_entry.id   AF-A0A535WZB5-F1
#
_cell.length_a   1.000
_cell.length_b   1.000
_cell.length_c   1.000
_cell.angle_alpha   90.00
_cell.angle_beta   90.00
_cell.angle_gamma   90.00
#
_symmetry.space_group_name_H-M   'P 1'
#
loop_
_entity.id
_entity.type
_entity.pdbx_description
1 polymer ?
#
loop_
_entity_poly.entity_id
_entity_poly.type
_entity_poly.pdbx_seq_one_letter_code
_entity_poly.pdbx_strand_id
1 'polypeptide(L)'
;MGSTAIPLRAPRVVTYLIWILLVVLSVGQPAAKGPAMAPSEVLGVHANADHARLHGKVYVALGDSISAGRYATAQDDTFPVLVAEKLGMNLDLVARSGARAGWGIQQLSVVQAAQPALVTIELGTNDVGFYTPPATFAA
;
A
#
# COMPACT_ATOMS: atom_id res chain seq x y z
N MET A 1 9.85 -7.38 -60.32
CA MET A 1 10.64 -8.50 -59.74
C MET A 1 10.86 -8.20 -58.26
N GLY A 2 10.54 -9.17 -57.40
CA GLY A 2 10.10 -8.96 -56.01
C GLY A 2 11.18 -8.57 -55.00
N SER A 3 10.73 -7.82 -53.98
CA SER A 3 11.49 -7.49 -52.78
C SER A 3 11.49 -8.69 -51.84
N THR A 4 12.66 -9.28 -51.59
CA THR A 4 12.86 -10.35 -50.62
C THR A 4 13.04 -9.75 -49.22
N ALA A 5 11.97 -9.73 -48.43
CA ALA A 5 12.08 -9.51 -46.99
C ALA A 5 12.78 -10.73 -46.36
N ILE A 6 13.98 -10.54 -45.82
CA ILE A 6 14.68 -11.55 -45.03
C ILE A 6 13.99 -11.60 -43.65
N PRO A 7 13.42 -12.75 -43.23
CA PRO A 7 12.91 -12.86 -41.87
C PRO A 7 14.11 -12.84 -40.92
N LEU A 8 14.24 -11.78 -40.10
CA LEU A 8 15.14 -11.78 -38.95
C LEU A 8 14.64 -12.85 -37.97
N ARG A 9 15.17 -14.07 -38.08
CA ARG A 9 15.12 -15.02 -36.98
C ARG A 9 15.95 -14.42 -35.86
N ALA A 10 15.30 -14.02 -34.77
CA ALA A 10 16.00 -13.70 -33.53
C ALA A 10 16.94 -14.87 -33.21
N PRO A 11 18.25 -14.63 -33.00
CA PRO A 11 19.18 -15.69 -32.70
C PRO A 11 18.72 -16.38 -31.42
N ARG A 12 18.70 -17.73 -31.41
CA ARG A 12 18.21 -18.55 -30.29
C ARG A 12 18.75 -18.11 -28.92
N VAL A 13 19.95 -17.54 -28.91
CA VAL A 13 20.61 -16.92 -27.75
C VAL A 13 19.75 -15.84 -27.08
N VAL A 14 19.09 -14.96 -27.84
CA VAL A 14 18.21 -13.90 -27.31
C VAL A 14 16.98 -14.50 -26.64
N THR A 15 16.43 -15.56 -27.22
CA THR A 15 15.31 -16.30 -26.61
C THR A 15 15.73 -16.91 -25.28
N TYR A 16 16.90 -17.55 -25.20
CA TYR A 16 17.41 -18.11 -23.95
C TYR A 16 17.69 -17.04 -22.89
N LEU A 17 18.22 -15.88 -23.27
CA LEU A 17 18.43 -14.75 -22.35
C LEU A 17 17.13 -14.22 -21.76
N ILE A 18 16.07 -14.11 -22.56
CA ILE A 18 14.74 -13.71 -22.09
C ILE A 18 14.20 -14.73 -21.09
N TRP A 19 14.32 -16.03 -21.38
CA TRP A 19 13.88 -17.07 -20.46
C TRP A 19 14.68 -17.10 -19.16
N ILE A 20 15.99 -16.91 -19.21
CA ILE A 20 16.85 -16.81 -18.02
C ILE A 20 16.45 -15.59 -17.19
N LEU A 21 16.22 -14.44 -17.82
CA LEU A 21 15.77 -13.23 -17.13
C LEU A 21 14.41 -13.43 -16.46
N LEU A 22 13.45 -14.06 -17.14
CA LEU A 22 12.15 -14.38 -16.57
C LEU A 22 12.25 -15.34 -15.39
N VAL A 23 13.12 -16.35 -15.47
CA VAL A 23 13.37 -17.27 -14.34
C VAL A 23 13.98 -16.51 -13.16
N VAL A 24 14.99 -15.67 -13.38
CA VAL A 24 15.62 -14.86 -12.33
C VAL A 24 14.62 -13.87 -11.70
N LEU A 25 13.71 -13.29 -12.48
CA LEU A 25 12.65 -12.42 -11.97
C LEU A 25 11.55 -13.19 -11.22
N SER A 26 11.27 -14.44 -11.61
CA SER A 26 10.25 -15.30 -10.97
C SER A 26 10.73 -15.95 -9.67
N VAL A 27 12.04 -16.16 -9.54
CA VAL A 27 12.67 -16.51 -8.26
C VAL A 27 12.77 -15.21 -7.47
N GLY A 28 11.64 -14.83 -6.87
CA GLY A 28 11.55 -13.68 -5.98
C GLY A 28 12.71 -13.71 -4.99
N GLN A 29 13.40 -12.58 -4.85
CA GLN A 29 14.40 -12.42 -3.81
C GLN A 29 13.77 -12.87 -2.48
N PRO A 30 14.40 -13.74 -1.69
CA PRO A 30 13.90 -14.01 -0.34
C PRO A 30 13.76 -12.65 0.32
N ALA A 31 12.56 -12.33 0.81
CA ALA A 31 12.23 -11.02 1.36
C ALA A 31 13.39 -10.58 2.26
N ALA A 32 14.20 -9.64 1.76
CA ALA A 32 15.30 -9.11 2.53
C ALA A 32 14.64 -8.61 3.82
N LYS A 33 15.08 -9.13 4.97
CA LYS A 33 14.60 -8.64 6.28
C LYS A 33 14.64 -7.13 6.18
N GLY A 34 13.46 -6.51 6.18
CA GLY A 34 13.35 -5.06 6.09
C GLY A 34 14.21 -4.43 7.18
N PRO A 35 14.69 -3.19 6.97
CA PRO A 35 15.44 -2.50 8.02
C PRO A 35 14.69 -2.63 9.34
N ALA A 36 15.42 -3.04 10.39
CA ALA A 36 14.86 -3.13 11.73
C ALA A 36 14.18 -1.80 12.03
N MET A 37 12.87 -1.83 12.31
CA MET A 37 12.14 -0.60 12.61
C MET A 37 12.86 0.10 13.76
N ALA A 38 13.18 1.38 13.58
CA ALA A 38 13.60 2.22 14.69
C ALA A 38 12.55 2.09 15.81
N PRO A 39 12.93 2.24 17.10
CA PRO A 39 11.99 2.13 18.20
C PRO A 39 10.78 3.02 17.89
N SER A 40 9.66 2.38 17.56
CA SER A 40 8.43 3.10 17.25
C SER A 40 7.98 3.73 18.55
N GLU A 41 8.14 5.04 18.65
CA GLU A 41 7.53 5.81 19.73
C GLU A 41 6.02 5.69 19.54
N VAL A 42 5.40 4.81 20.32
CA VAL A 42 3.95 4.66 20.33
C VAL A 42 3.41 5.84 21.12
N LEU A 43 3.11 6.92 20.40
CA LEU A 43 2.50 8.15 20.94
C LEU A 43 1.02 7.88 21.28
N GLY A 44 0.81 7.12 22.36
CA GLY A 44 -0.50 6.87 22.97
C GLY A 44 -1.08 5.49 22.68
N VAL A 45 -1.04 4.59 23.67
CA VAL A 45 -1.92 3.41 23.71
C VAL A 45 -3.01 3.67 24.74
N HIS A 46 -4.10 4.31 24.28
CA HIS A 46 -5.39 4.20 24.95
C HIS A 46 -6.36 3.44 24.05
N ALA A 47 -5.97 2.22 23.66
CA ALA A 47 -6.88 1.26 23.05
C ALA A 47 -7.70 0.53 24.13
N ASN A 48 -8.30 1.26 25.07
CA ASN A 48 -9.51 0.79 25.75
C ASN A 48 -10.70 1.06 24.82
N ALA A 49 -10.55 0.66 23.56
CA ALA A 49 -11.63 0.67 22.60
C ALA A 49 -12.63 -0.33 23.14
N ASP A 50 -13.70 0.18 23.73
CA ASP A 50 -14.82 -0.61 24.20
C ASP A 50 -15.34 -1.35 22.96
N HIS A 51 -14.92 -2.61 22.73
CA HIS A 51 -15.13 -3.34 21.48
C HIS A 51 -16.62 -3.32 21.09
N ALA A 52 -17.51 -3.36 22.10
CA ALA A 52 -18.95 -3.21 21.94
C ALA A 52 -19.39 -1.88 21.32
N ARG A 53 -18.66 -0.77 21.55
CA ARG A 53 -18.95 0.55 20.96
C ARG A 53 -18.49 0.68 19.51
N LEU A 54 -17.48 -0.10 19.10
CA LEU A 54 -16.95 -0.08 17.74
C LEU A 54 -17.66 -1.05 16.80
N HIS A 55 -18.16 -2.16 17.32
CA HIS A 55 -18.84 -3.17 16.52
C HIS A 55 -19.98 -2.59 15.67
N GLY A 56 -20.01 -2.90 14.38
CA GLY A 56 -20.95 -2.41 13.39
C GLY A 56 -20.78 -0.93 12.99
N LYS A 57 -19.81 -0.20 13.57
CA LYS A 57 -19.51 1.19 13.18
C LYS A 57 -18.57 1.24 11.99
N VAL A 58 -18.48 2.41 11.37
CA VAL A 58 -17.58 2.68 10.24
C VAL A 58 -16.16 2.85 10.75
N TYR A 59 -15.23 2.12 10.13
CA TYR A 59 -13.79 2.29 10.24
C TYR A 59 -13.26 2.78 8.90
N VAL A 60 -12.65 3.96 8.88
CA VAL A 60 -11.99 4.47 7.66
C VAL A 60 -10.49 4.20 7.73
N ALA A 61 -9.96 3.51 6.73
CA ALA A 61 -8.53 3.35 6.55
C ALA A 61 -8.04 4.26 5.41
N LEU A 62 -7.44 5.38 5.77
CA LEU A 62 -6.82 6.31 4.83
C LEU A 62 -5.36 5.94 4.65
N GLY A 63 -4.92 5.61 3.43
CA GLY A 63 -3.51 5.29 3.25
C GLY A 63 -2.97 5.14 1.83
N ASP A 64 -1.75 4.61 1.73
CA ASP A 64 -1.07 4.42 0.45
C ASP A 64 -1.15 2.98 -0.08
N SER A 65 -0.14 2.58 -0.85
CA SER A 65 0.06 1.22 -1.31
C SER A 65 0.07 0.15 -0.21
N ILE A 66 0.56 0.44 1.00
CA ILE A 66 0.60 -0.54 2.09
C ILE A 66 -0.84 -0.85 2.53
N SER A 67 -1.64 0.19 2.81
CA SER A 67 -3.07 0.05 3.08
C SER A 67 -3.87 -0.56 1.92
N ALA A 68 -3.48 -0.28 0.68
CA ALA A 68 -4.07 -0.88 -0.52
C ALA A 68 -3.66 -2.34 -0.78
N GLY A 69 -2.80 -2.92 0.06
CA GLY A 69 -2.45 -4.34 0.02
C GLY A 69 -1.23 -4.72 -0.81
N ARG A 70 -0.33 -3.77 -1.14
CA ARG A 70 0.88 -4.02 -1.94
C ARG A 70 1.73 -5.20 -1.44
N TYR A 71 1.77 -5.43 -0.14
CA TYR A 71 2.59 -6.47 0.50
C TYR A 71 1.77 -7.60 1.12
N ALA A 72 0.46 -7.59 0.96
CA ALA A 72 -0.39 -8.66 1.45
C ALA A 72 -0.40 -9.82 0.45
N THR A 73 -0.48 -11.05 0.97
CA THR A 73 -0.62 -12.27 0.15
C THR A 73 -2.02 -12.42 -0.43
N ALA A 74 -3.02 -11.85 0.23
CA ALA A 74 -4.39 -11.76 -0.20
C ALA A 74 -5.05 -10.47 0.34
N GLN A 75 -6.21 -10.10 -0.20
CA GLN A 75 -6.88 -8.84 0.16
C GLN A 75 -7.40 -8.83 1.61
N ASP A 76 -7.84 -9.98 2.09
CA ASP A 76 -8.27 -10.25 3.46
C ASP A 76 -7.11 -10.19 4.47
N ASP A 77 -5.87 -10.40 4.02
CA ASP A 77 -4.68 -10.27 4.86
C ASP A 77 -4.19 -8.82 5.02
N THR A 78 -4.83 -7.85 4.36
CA THR A 78 -4.45 -6.44 4.53
C THR A 78 -4.76 -5.97 5.96
N PHE A 79 -3.88 -5.17 6.55
CA PHE A 79 -4.09 -4.69 7.92
C PHE A 79 -5.45 -3.98 8.12
N PRO A 80 -6.00 -3.19 7.16
CA PRO A 80 -7.32 -2.59 7.35
C PRO A 80 -8.42 -3.64 7.45
N VAL A 81 -8.36 -4.70 6.66
CA VAL A 81 -9.34 -5.79 6.74
C VAL A 81 -9.21 -6.51 8.08
N LEU A 82 -8.00 -6.86 8.50
CA LEU A 82 -7.77 -7.52 9.78
C LEU A 82 -8.22 -6.68 10.99
N VAL A 83 -8.05 -5.36 10.94
CA VAL A 83 -8.55 -4.45 11.99
C VAL A 83 -10.08 -4.43 11.99
N ALA A 84 -10.70 -4.29 10.82
CA ALA A 84 -12.15 -4.29 10.68
C ALA A 84 -12.77 -5.59 11.21
N GLU A 85 -12.22 -6.74 10.82
CA GLU A 85 -12.70 -8.06 11.24
C GLU A 85 -12.56 -8.26 12.74
N LYS A 86 -11.39 -7.94 13.32
CA LYS A 86 -11.15 -8.13 14.76
C LYS A 86 -12.02 -7.24 15.65
N LEU A 87 -12.43 -6.08 15.14
CA LEU A 87 -13.29 -5.13 15.85
C LEU A 87 -14.77 -5.24 15.44
N GLY A 88 -15.10 -6.11 14.48
CA GLY A 88 -16.43 -6.24 13.89
C GLY A 88 -16.95 -4.95 13.26
N MET A 89 -16.08 -4.17 12.61
CA MET A 89 -16.40 -2.88 12.01
C MET A 89 -16.65 -2.98 10.51
N ASN A 90 -17.35 -1.99 9.95
CA ASN A 90 -17.52 -1.83 8.51
C ASN A 90 -16.35 -1.01 7.95
N LEU A 91 -15.49 -1.64 7.15
CA LEU A 91 -14.34 -0.98 6.54
C LEU A 91 -14.76 -0.08 5.37
N ASP A 92 -14.33 1.18 5.43
CA ASP A 92 -14.26 2.12 4.31
C ASP A 92 -12.79 2.36 3.96
N LEU A 93 -12.33 1.74 2.87
CA LEU A 93 -10.93 1.77 2.46
C LEU A 93 -10.68 2.93 1.50
N VAL A 94 -10.02 3.97 2.00
CA VAL A 94 -9.59 5.14 1.23
C VAL A 94 -8.09 5.05 1.00
N ALA A 95 -7.67 4.13 0.13
CA ALA A 95 -6.25 3.87 -0.12
C ALA A 95 -5.87 3.99 -1.59
N ARG A 96 -4.70 4.57 -1.88
CA ARG A 96 -4.18 4.70 -3.26
C ARG A 96 -2.69 4.46 -3.32
N SER A 97 -2.27 3.54 -4.19
CA SER A 97 -0.84 3.26 -4.41
C SER A 97 -0.07 4.51 -4.84
N GLY A 98 1.09 4.74 -4.21
CA GLY A 98 1.94 5.91 -4.46
C GLY A 98 1.39 7.22 -3.86
N ALA A 99 0.32 7.17 -3.07
CA ALA A 99 -0.20 8.34 -2.40
C ALA A 99 0.81 8.94 -1.42
N ARG A 100 0.90 10.26 -1.45
CA ARG A 100 1.64 11.10 -0.52
C ARG A 100 0.68 11.74 0.48
N ALA A 101 1.18 12.22 1.61
CA ALA A 101 0.37 12.86 2.64
C ALA A 101 -0.48 14.04 2.10
N GLY A 102 0.03 14.79 1.11
CA GLY A 102 -0.73 15.85 0.44
C GLY A 102 -2.02 15.37 -0.25
N TRP A 103 -2.04 14.15 -0.78
CA TRP A 103 -3.28 13.55 -1.28
C TRP A 103 -4.24 13.19 -0.15
N GLY A 104 -3.73 12.66 0.97
CA GLY A 104 -4.54 12.34 2.13
C GLY A 104 -5.28 13.55 2.70
N ILE A 105 -4.63 14.72 2.71
CA ILE A 105 -5.26 15.99 3.11
C ILE A 105 -6.49 16.29 2.25
N GLN A 106 -6.44 16.01 0.94
CA GLN A 106 -7.57 16.21 0.03
C GLN A 106 -8.72 15.24 0.29
N GLN A 107 -8.50 14.13 1.00
CA GLN A 107 -9.53 13.14 1.33
C GLN A 107 -10.23 13.42 2.66
N LEU A 108 -9.80 14.42 3.45
CA LEU A 108 -10.37 14.67 4.79
C LEU A 108 -11.89 14.90 4.77
N SER A 109 -12.42 15.53 3.72
CA SER A 109 -13.87 15.72 3.57
C SER A 109 -14.62 14.41 3.34
N VAL A 110 -14.04 13.48 2.57
CA VAL A 110 -14.58 12.13 2.35
C VAL A 110 -14.55 11.32 3.64
N VAL A 111 -13.41 11.34 4.34
CA VAL A 111 -13.25 10.68 5.65
C VAL A 111 -14.27 11.21 6.66
N GLN A 112 -14.47 12.53 6.72
CA GLN A 112 -15.43 13.14 7.63
C GLN A 112 -16.89 12.80 7.26
N ALA A 113 -17.21 12.76 5.96
CA ALA A 113 -18.54 12.42 5.47
C ALA A 113 -18.95 10.97 5.82
N ALA A 114 -17.98 10.07 5.93
CA ALA A 114 -18.20 8.68 6.35
C ALA A 114 -18.57 8.53 7.85
N GLN A 115 -18.48 9.60 8.64
CA GLN A 115 -18.74 9.60 10.10
C GLN A 115 -18.08 8.42 10.85
N PRO A 116 -16.76 8.23 10.73
CA PRO A 116 -16.06 7.09 11.29
C PRO A 116 -16.06 7.10 12.82
N ALA A 117 -16.16 5.91 13.41
CA ALA A 117 -15.86 5.68 14.82
C ALA A 117 -14.36 5.42 15.05
N LEU A 118 -13.64 5.00 14.01
CA LEU A 118 -12.19 4.79 14.00
C LEU A 118 -11.62 5.27 12.66
N VAL A 119 -10.45 5.92 12.71
CA VAL A 119 -9.66 6.25 11.53
C VAL A 119 -8.23 5.80 11.75
N THR A 120 -7.65 5.10 10.78
CA THR A 120 -6.19 4.93 10.69
C THR A 120 -5.66 5.73 9.51
N ILE A 121 -4.49 6.35 9.70
CA ILE A 121 -3.80 7.08 8.65
C ILE A 121 -2.43 6.44 8.45
N GLU A 122 -2.21 5.89 7.28
CA GLU A 122 -0.96 5.24 6.89
C GLU A 122 -0.45 5.92 5.61
N LEU A 123 0.29 7.01 5.79
CA LEU A 123 0.84 7.85 4.73
C LEU A 123 2.22 8.36 5.16
N GLY A 124 3.07 8.71 4.19
CA GLY A 124 4.34 9.39 4.43
C GLY A 124 5.57 8.64 3.88
N THR A 125 5.49 7.33 3.65
CA THR A 125 6.61 6.57 3.05
C THR A 125 6.96 7.10 1.66
N ASN A 126 5.94 7.42 0.86
CA ASN A 126 6.16 8.06 -0.44
C ASN A 126 6.73 9.48 -0.30
N ASP A 127 6.32 10.25 0.70
CA ASP A 127 6.86 11.60 0.93
C ASP A 127 8.35 11.58 1.23
N VAL A 128 8.79 10.64 2.07
CA VAL A 128 10.22 10.41 2.31
C VAL A 128 10.92 9.97 1.03
N GLY A 129 10.37 8.98 0.31
CA GLY A 129 10.98 8.45 -0.91
C GLY A 129 11.09 9.47 -2.05
N PHE A 130 10.21 10.48 -2.08
CA PHE A 130 10.20 11.54 -3.08
C PHE A 130 10.70 12.89 -2.55
N TYR A 131 11.28 12.93 -1.34
CA TYR A 131 11.82 14.15 -0.73
C TYR A 131 10.80 15.31 -0.69
N THR A 132 9.53 15.03 -0.34
CA THR A 132 8.51 16.07 -0.20
C THR A 132 8.98 17.10 0.85
N PRO A 133 9.06 18.40 0.53
CA PRO A 133 9.44 19.42 1.50
C PRO A 133 8.47 19.46 2.68
N PRO A 134 8.94 19.54 3.94
CA PRO A 134 8.04 19.62 5.11
C PRO A 134 7.08 20.81 5.05
N ALA A 135 7.49 21.91 4.41
CA ALA A 135 6.65 23.09 4.18
C ALA A 135 5.38 22.79 3.36
N THR A 136 5.33 21.69 2.59
CA THR A 136 4.13 21.25 1.88
C THR A 136 2.98 20.86 2.83
N PHE A 137 3.28 20.60 4.11
CA PHE A 137 2.30 20.22 5.13
C PHE A 137 1.99 21.34 6.13
N ALA A 138 2.69 22.48 6.04
CA ALA A 138 2.39 23.64 6.86
C ALA A 138 1.11 24.31 6.34
N ALA A 139 0.10 24.43 7.22
CA ALA A 139 -1.19 25.06 6.94
C ALA A 139 -1.08 26.60 6.89
#